data_AF-A0A117M950-F1
#
_entry.id   AF-A0A117M950-F1
#
_cell.length_a   1.000
_cell.length_b   1.000
_cell.length_c   1.000
_cell.angle_alpha   90.00
_cell.angle_beta   90.00
_cell.angle_gamma   90.00
#
_symmetry.space_group_name_H-M   'P 1'
#
loop_
_entity.id
_entity.type
_entity.pdbx_description
1 polymer ?
#
loop_
_entity_poly.entity_id
_entity_poly.type
_entity_poly.pdbx_seq_one_letter_code
_entity_poly.pdbx_strand_id
1 'polypeptide(L)'
;MKSELMKVIEGFSVEEVYFASGEPIPTFVIVSIESEDLLQKIGEMEEIEADIIVISPEERKKLENANSEISKAVMNVIESGEKLL
;
A
#
# COMPACT_ATOMS: atom_id res chain seq x y z
N MET A 1 4.56 -12.74 -5.61
CA MET A 1 4.09 -11.37 -5.30
C MET A 1 3.19 -11.29 -4.05
N LYS A 2 1.87 -11.59 -4.08
CA LYS A 2 0.95 -11.37 -2.94
C LYS A 2 1.41 -12.08 -1.67
N SER A 3 1.67 -13.39 -1.76
CA SER A 3 2.09 -14.19 -0.59
C SER A 3 3.45 -13.79 -0.02
N GLU A 4 4.35 -13.21 -0.81
CA GLU A 4 5.68 -12.78 -0.35
C GLU A 4 5.59 -11.45 0.38
N LEU A 5 4.86 -10.49 -0.19
CA LEU A 5 4.59 -9.21 0.46
C LEU A 5 3.85 -9.42 1.79
N MET A 6 2.84 -10.31 1.82
CA MET A 6 2.11 -10.64 3.06
C MET A 6 3.03 -11.18 4.16
N LYS A 7 4.03 -12.01 3.83
CA LYS A 7 5.01 -12.52 4.81
C LYS A 7 5.91 -11.42 5.37
N VAL A 8 6.25 -10.42 4.56
CA VAL A 8 7.09 -9.30 5.01
C VAL A 8 6.31 -8.40 5.96
N ILE A 9 5.07 -8.07 5.62
CA ILE A 9 4.25 -7.19 6.46
C ILE A 9 3.80 -7.83 7.78
N GLU A 10 3.81 -9.17 7.90
CA GLU A 10 3.51 -9.88 9.17
C GLU A 10 4.43 -9.45 10.32
N GLY A 11 5.64 -8.96 10.01
CA GLY A 11 6.59 -8.43 11.00
C GLY A 11 6.33 -6.98 11.42
N PHE A 12 5.32 -6.31 10.87
CA PHE A 12 5.07 -4.88 11.05
C PHE A 12 3.66 -4.61 11.56
N SER A 13 3.46 -3.45 12.17
CA SER A 13 2.16 -2.96 12.62
C SER A 13 1.35 -2.43 11.43
N VAL A 14 0.74 -3.34 10.66
CA VAL A 14 -0.11 -3.01 9.52
C VAL A 14 -1.58 -3.04 9.91
N GLU A 15 -2.29 -1.95 9.61
CA GLU A 15 -3.73 -1.83 9.87
C GLU A 15 -4.56 -2.35 8.71
N GLU A 16 -4.12 -2.06 7.48
CA GLU A 16 -4.86 -2.42 6.27
C GLU A 16 -3.95 -2.64 5.08
N VAL A 17 -4.42 -3.50 4.17
CA VAL A 17 -3.78 -3.74 2.88
C VAL A 17 -4.83 -3.80 1.78
N TYR A 18 -4.58 -3.06 0.72
CA TYR A 18 -5.42 -3.03 -0.48
C TYR A 18 -4.61 -3.40 -1.70
N PHE A 19 -5.25 -4.08 -2.65
CA PHE A 19 -4.62 -4.53 -3.87
C PHE A 19 -5.50 -4.25 -5.10
N ALA A 20 -4.96 -3.54 -6.08
CA ALA A 20 -5.59 -3.34 -7.38
C ALA A 20 -4.79 -4.05 -8.47
N SER A 21 -5.48 -4.80 -9.33
CA SER A 21 -4.90 -5.49 -10.51
C SER A 21 -5.49 -5.04 -11.84
N GLY A 22 -6.39 -4.05 -11.83
CA GLY A 22 -7.03 -3.50 -13.04
C GLY A 22 -6.20 -2.43 -13.76
N GLU A 23 -5.10 -1.99 -13.14
CA GLU A 23 -4.15 -1.02 -13.69
C GLU A 23 -3.04 -1.74 -14.48
N PRO A 24 -2.31 -1.06 -15.38
CA PRO A 24 -1.26 -1.67 -16.19
C PRO A 24 -0.11 -2.27 -15.36
N ILE A 25 0.07 -1.81 -14.12
CA ILE A 25 0.97 -2.38 -13.12
C ILE A 25 0.12 -2.68 -11.87
N PRO A 26 0.21 -3.89 -11.27
CA PRO A 26 -0.48 -4.17 -10.02
C PRO A 26 -0.03 -3.20 -8.92
N THR A 27 -0.97 -2.70 -8.12
CA THR A 27 -0.67 -1.72 -7.06
C THR A 27 -1.11 -2.22 -5.70
N PHE A 28 -0.24 -2.11 -4.71
CA PHE A 28 -0.55 -2.31 -3.30
C PHE A 28 -0.57 -0.97 -2.57
N VAL A 29 -1.59 -0.78 -1.74
CA VAL A 29 -1.62 0.31 -0.75
C VAL A 29 -1.62 -0.33 0.63
N ILE A 30 -0.63 0.02 1.45
CA ILE A 30 -0.44 -0.53 2.79
C ILE A 30 -0.52 0.60 3.79
N VAL A 31 -1.38 0.43 4.81
CA VAL A 31 -1.53 1.40 5.90
C VAL A 31 -0.81 0.85 7.14
N SER A 32 0.25 1.52 7.57
CA SER A 32 1.07 1.06 8.70
C SER A 32 1.60 2.22 9.53
N ILE A 33 1.67 2.02 10.86
CA ILE A 33 2.30 2.99 11.78
C ILE A 33 3.81 3.11 11.50
N GLU A 34 4.41 2.03 10.98
CA GLU A 34 5.84 1.90 10.69
C GLU A 34 6.09 2.09 9.18
N SER A 35 5.43 3.07 8.56
CA SER A 35 5.37 3.22 7.09
C SER A 35 6.74 3.38 6.42
N GLU A 36 7.65 4.15 7.01
CA GLU A 36 9.00 4.36 6.47
C GLU A 36 9.86 3.08 6.54
N ASP A 37 9.90 2.44 7.70
CA ASP A 37 10.67 1.21 7.92
C ASP A 37 10.15 0.07 7.03
N LEU A 38 8.83 -0.04 6.90
CA LEU A 38 8.19 -1.03 6.05
C LEU A 38 8.50 -0.79 4.57
N LEU A 39 8.41 0.45 4.10
CA LEU A 39 8.75 0.79 2.72
C LEU A 39 10.21 0.47 2.42
N GLN A 40 11.13 0.80 3.34
CA GLN A 40 12.53 0.44 3.20
C GLN A 40 12.71 -1.08 3.13
N LYS A 41 12.03 -1.84 4.00
CA LYS A 41 12.16 -3.30 4.01
C LYS A 41 11.66 -3.95 2.73
N ILE A 42 10.56 -3.44 2.20
CA ILE A 42 10.01 -3.87 0.91
C ILE A 42 10.97 -3.50 -0.22
N GLY A 43 11.60 -2.32 -0.18
CA GLY A 43 12.58 -1.88 -1.19
C GLY A 43 13.85 -2.73 -1.24
N GLU A 44 14.18 -3.47 -0.18
CA GLU A 44 15.25 -4.49 -0.19
C GLU A 44 14.88 -5.74 -1.00
N MET A 45 13.60 -5.91 -1.36
CA MET A 45 13.11 -7.06 -2.13
C MET A 45 13.17 -6.73 -3.63
N GLU A 46 14.12 -7.33 -4.33
CA GLU A 46 14.30 -7.10 -5.79
C GLU A 46 13.21 -7.79 -6.65
N GLU A 47 12.33 -8.60 -6.07
CA GLU A 47 11.45 -9.53 -6.81
C GLU A 47 9.97 -9.10 -6.91
N ILE A 48 9.59 -7.93 -6.37
CA ILE A 48 8.18 -7.50 -6.41
C ILE A 48 7.91 -6.60 -7.62
N GLU A 49 7.30 -7.19 -8.65
CA GLU A 49 6.81 -6.47 -9.84
C GLU A 49 5.44 -5.81 -9.59
N ALA A 50 5.37 -4.90 -8.61
CA ALA A 50 4.16 -4.14 -8.29
C ALA A 50 4.53 -2.75 -7.76
N ASP A 51 3.65 -1.78 -8.00
CA ASP A 51 3.75 -0.49 -7.33
C ASP A 51 3.32 -0.66 -5.88
N ILE A 52 4.18 -0.24 -4.94
CA ILE A 52 3.90 -0.35 -3.51
C ILE A 52 3.88 1.04 -2.92
N ILE A 53 2.74 1.38 -2.34
CA ILE A 53 2.50 2.65 -1.68
C ILE A 53 2.26 2.34 -0.21
N VAL A 54 3.17 2.79 0.65
CA VAL A 54 3.04 2.65 2.10
C VAL A 54 2.73 4.01 2.68
N ILE A 55 1.65 4.10 3.44
CA ILE A 55 1.19 5.33 4.09
C ILE A 55 0.92 5.07 5.55
N SER A 56 1.06 6.11 6.37
CA SER A 56 0.64 6.10 7.75
C SER A 56 -0.88 6.24 7.89
N PRO A 57 -1.47 5.80 9.04
CA PRO A 57 -2.88 6.05 9.32
C PRO A 57 -3.26 7.54 9.31
N GLU A 58 -2.33 8.43 9.66
CA GLU A 58 -2.54 9.88 9.57
C GLU A 58 -2.59 10.38 8.13
N GLU A 59 -1.71 9.88 7.26
CA GLU A 59 -1.71 10.21 5.84
C GLU A 59 -2.98 9.72 5.16
N ARG A 60 -3.44 8.51 5.47
CA ARG A 60 -4.74 7.99 4.99
C ARG A 60 -5.88 8.97 5.26
N LYS A 61 -5.98 9.51 6.48
CA LYS A 61 -7.02 10.49 6.85
C LYS A 61 -6.87 11.80 6.07
N LYS A 62 -5.64 12.22 5.78
CA LYS A 62 -5.38 13.43 4.97
C LYS A 62 -5.76 13.22 3.51
N LEU A 63 -5.61 11.99 2.98
CA LEU A 63 -5.96 11.66 1.59
C LEU A 63 -7.44 11.84 1.28
N GLU A 64 -8.34 11.59 2.23
CA GLU A 64 -9.80 11.80 2.06
C GLU A 64 -10.15 13.23 1.66
N ASN A 65 -9.32 14.21 2.06
CA ASN A 65 -9.55 15.63 1.82
C ASN A 65 -8.56 16.24 0.82
N ALA A 66 -7.63 15.45 0.29
CA ALA A 66 -6.59 15.91 -0.62
C ALA A 66 -7.06 15.86 -2.08
N ASN A 67 -6.91 16.97 -2.81
CA ASN A 67 -7.35 17.07 -4.22
C ASN A 67 -6.22 16.85 -5.23
N SER A 68 -5.13 16.19 -4.85
CA SER A 68 -4.01 15.90 -5.76
C SER A 68 -4.32 14.66 -6.61
N GLU A 69 -3.73 14.57 -7.81
CA GLU A 69 -3.90 13.40 -8.69
C GLU A 69 -3.36 12.12 -8.04
N ILE A 70 -2.23 12.23 -7.32
CA ILE A 70 -1.64 11.12 -6.57
C ILE A 70 -2.60 10.65 -5.48
N SER A 71 -3.21 11.59 -4.73
CA SER A 71 -4.16 11.25 -3.68
C SER A 71 -5.38 10.51 -4.23
N LYS A 72 -5.88 10.91 -5.41
CA LYS A 72 -6.99 10.23 -6.09
C LYS A 72 -6.60 8.82 -6.52
N ALA A 73 -5.39 8.62 -7.04
CA ALA A 73 -4.92 7.29 -7.42
C ALA A 73 -4.86 6.34 -6.22
N VAL A 74 -4.30 6.79 -5.09
CA VAL A 74 -4.24 5.98 -3.85
C VAL A 74 -5.65 5.68 -3.33
N MET A 75 -6.53 6.68 -3.28
CA MET A 75 -7.90 6.51 -2.82
C MET A 75 -8.70 5.56 -3.73
N ASN A 76 -8.51 5.62 -5.06
CA ASN A 76 -9.14 4.68 -5.98
C ASN A 76 -8.76 3.24 -5.67
N VAL A 77 -7.49 2.96 -5.36
CA VAL A 77 -7.04 1.61 -4.98
C VAL A 77 -7.66 1.19 -3.65
N ILE A 78 -7.79 2.09 -2.67
CA ILE A 78 -8.44 1.82 -1.38
C ILE A 78 -9.94 1.53 -1.56
N GLU A 79 -10.64 2.27 -2.42
CA GLU A 79 -12.09 2.18 -2.60
C GLU A 79 -12.52 1.02 -3.50
N SER A 80 -11.74 0.73 -4.55
CA SER A 80 -12.10 -0.26 -5.58
C SER A 80 -11.23 -1.51 -5.58
N GLY A 81 -10.11 -1.49 -4.86
CA GLY A 81 -9.21 -2.63 -4.75
C GLY A 81 -9.73 -3.72 -3.81
N GLU A 82 -9.09 -4.88 -3.91
CA GLU A 82 -9.32 -6.01 -3.00
C GLU A 82 -8.66 -5.72 -1.65
N LYS A 83 -9.46 -5.68 -0.58
CA LYS A 83 -8.95 -5.60 0.80
C LYS A 83 -8.39 -6.96 1.21
N LEU A 84 -7.11 -7.01 1.54
CA LEU A 84 -6.38 -8.23 1.92
C LEU A 84 -6.21 -8.38 3.44
N LEU A 85 -6.24 -7.26 4.18
CA LEU A 85 -6.21 -7.17 5.63
C LEU A 85 -7.14 -6.05 6.07
#